data_AF-A0AAU3SXM5-F1
#
_entry.id   AF-A0AAU3SXM5-F1
#
_cell.length_a   1.000
_cell.length_b   1.000
_cell.length_c   1.000
_cell.angle_alpha   90.00
_cell.angle_beta   90.00
_cell.angle_gamma   90.00
#
_symmetry.space_group_name_H-M   'P 1'
#
loop_
_entity.id
_entity.type
_entity.pdbx_description
1 polymer ?
#
loop_
_entity_poly.entity_id
_entity_poly.type
_entity_poly.pdbx_seq_one_letter_code
_entity_poly.pdbx_strand_id
1 'polypeptide(L)'
;MSAVLDAAQAGRRVEEVLDRIAATGDRAACAAAEELVRVLMDFYGAGLARIVEGLGHGPLGAVLDDELVASLLSLHGLHPEDARTRIARALDAVDDPVELVGFDEATGVLRLRPGAATGGCGCGSGGQDDARRTLEDTLACFAPEVTGVEMEPAAAPPPALLQIGTRPPSPARVS
;
A
#
# COMPACT_ATOMS: atom_id res chain seq x y z
N MET A 1 -14.90 8.82 -13.95
CA MET A 1 -14.30 10.11 -13.55
C MET A 1 -15.24 10.95 -12.68
N SER A 2 -15.82 10.41 -11.61
CA SER A 2 -16.47 11.22 -10.56
C SER A 2 -16.78 10.32 -9.37
N ALA A 3 -16.03 10.45 -8.28
CA ALA A 3 -16.30 9.90 -6.93
C ALA A 3 -15.14 10.20 -5.98
N VAL A 4 -13.93 10.42 -6.54
CA VAL A 4 -12.79 11.04 -5.88
C VAL A 4 -13.09 12.55 -5.74
N LEU A 5 -14.08 12.89 -4.91
CA LEU A 5 -13.91 13.98 -3.93
C LEU A 5 -13.11 13.39 -2.74
N ASP A 6 -12.17 12.49 -3.02
CA ASP A 6 -10.72 12.65 -2.94
C ASP A 6 -10.26 12.82 -1.51
N ALA A 7 -10.41 11.76 -0.72
CA ALA A 7 -9.82 11.64 0.60
C ALA A 7 -8.32 11.98 0.56
N ALA A 8 -7.62 11.62 -0.52
CA ALA A 8 -6.22 11.98 -0.72
C ALA A 8 -6.04 13.49 -0.98
N GLN A 9 -6.91 14.17 -1.75
CA GLN A 9 -6.90 15.63 -1.90
C GLN A 9 -7.30 16.34 -0.61
N ALA A 10 -8.26 15.80 0.13
CA ALA A 10 -8.64 16.34 1.43
C ALA A 10 -7.45 16.23 2.39
N GLY A 11 -6.76 15.08 2.43
CA GLY A 11 -5.51 14.87 3.15
C GLY A 11 -4.43 15.86 2.75
N ARG A 12 -4.10 15.94 1.44
CA ARG A 12 -3.14 16.93 0.89
C ARG A 12 -3.52 18.35 1.28
N ARG A 13 -4.81 18.69 1.26
CA ARG A 13 -5.27 20.04 1.62
C ARG A 13 -5.11 20.32 3.11
N VAL A 14 -5.34 19.33 3.96
CA VAL A 14 -5.09 19.42 5.41
C VAL A 14 -3.59 19.61 5.64
N GLU A 15 -2.73 18.81 5.00
CA GLU A 15 -1.27 18.95 5.06
C GLU A 15 -0.81 20.34 4.62
N GLU A 16 -1.28 20.85 3.47
CA GLU A 16 -0.98 22.21 3.00
C GLU A 16 -1.40 23.30 4.00
N VAL A 17 -2.48 23.09 4.75
CA VAL A 17 -2.91 24.03 5.80
C VAL A 17 -1.97 23.94 6.99
N LEU A 18 -1.63 22.73 7.44
CA LEU A 18 -0.71 22.50 8.55
C LEU A 18 0.69 23.04 8.24
N ASP A 19 1.21 22.80 7.04
CA ASP A 19 2.51 23.31 6.57
C ASP A 19 2.53 24.85 6.56
N ARG A 20 1.45 25.49 6.12
CA ARG A 20 1.33 26.95 6.17
C ARG A 20 1.32 27.48 7.60
N ILE A 21 0.68 26.77 8.53
CA ILE A 21 0.72 27.12 9.95
C ILE A 21 2.14 26.94 10.49
N ALA A 22 2.80 25.83 10.18
CA ALA A 22 4.19 25.55 10.58
C ALA A 22 5.18 26.58 10.05
N ALA A 23 5.00 27.05 8.82
CA ALA A 23 5.83 28.09 8.19
C ALA A 23 5.81 29.44 8.94
N THR A 24 4.82 29.69 9.81
CA THR A 24 4.80 30.90 10.64
C THR A 24 5.84 30.87 11.78
N GLY A 25 6.35 29.69 12.13
CA GLY A 25 7.24 29.48 13.27
C GLY A 25 6.57 29.52 14.65
N ASP A 26 5.24 29.69 14.70
CA ASP A 26 4.49 29.70 15.96
C ASP A 26 4.17 28.27 16.43
N ARG A 27 4.92 27.80 17.42
CA ARG A 27 4.72 26.47 18.00
C ARG A 27 3.38 26.29 18.70
N ALA A 28 2.80 27.34 19.27
CA ALA A 28 1.50 27.26 19.92
C ALA A 28 0.38 27.08 18.88
N ALA A 29 0.47 27.79 17.76
CA ALA A 29 -0.46 27.62 16.63
C ALA A 29 -0.38 26.22 16.03
N CYS A 30 0.83 25.67 15.87
CA CYS A 30 1.02 24.29 15.38
C CYS A 30 0.36 23.27 16.31
N ALA A 31 0.65 23.35 17.61
CA ALA A 31 0.09 22.43 18.61
C ALA A 31 -1.45 22.50 18.65
N ALA A 32 -2.02 23.71 18.57
CA ALA A 32 -3.46 23.90 18.54
C ALA A 32 -4.11 23.31 17.26
N ALA A 33 -3.44 23.43 16.11
CA ALA A 33 -3.93 22.86 14.85
C ALA A 33 -3.91 21.31 14.90
N GLU A 34 -2.84 20.71 15.41
CA GLU A 34 -2.75 19.26 15.60
C GLU A 34 -3.79 18.74 16.60
N GLU A 35 -3.99 19.46 17.71
CA GLU A 35 -5.03 19.14 18.70
C GLU A 35 -6.43 19.20 18.08
N LEU A 36 -6.72 20.24 17.29
CA LEU A 36 -8.00 20.37 16.59
C LEU A 36 -8.25 19.17 15.66
N VAL A 37 -7.27 18.79 14.83
CA VAL A 37 -7.39 17.63 13.94
C VAL A 37 -7.65 16.36 14.75
N ARG A 38 -6.89 16.14 15.82
CA ARG A 38 -7.06 14.96 16.70
C ARG A 38 -8.48 14.88 17.29
N VAL A 39 -8.97 15.97 17.87
CA VAL A 39 -10.31 16.02 18.49
C VAL A 39 -11.41 15.77 17.46
N LEU A 40 -11.29 16.34 16.25
CA LEU A 40 -12.25 16.11 15.17
C LEU A 40 -12.22 14.65 14.69
N MET A 41 -11.03 14.07 14.50
CA MET A 41 -10.86 12.67 14.10
C MET A 41 -11.46 11.71 15.13
N ASP A 42 -11.22 11.96 16.43
CA ASP A 42 -11.80 11.15 17.50
C ASP A 42 -13.33 11.26 17.54
N PHE A 43 -13.86 12.49 17.39
CA PHE A 43 -15.30 12.73 17.40
C PHE A 43 -16.01 12.05 16.22
N TYR A 44 -15.51 12.23 15.00
CA TYR A 44 -16.09 11.62 13.81
C TYR A 44 -15.95 10.10 13.83
N GLY A 45 -14.79 9.57 14.26
CA GLY A 45 -14.58 8.14 14.43
C GLY A 45 -15.58 7.51 15.41
N ALA A 46 -15.81 8.16 16.56
CA ALA A 46 -16.79 7.70 17.54
C ALA A 46 -18.24 7.78 17.03
N GLY A 47 -18.56 8.72 16.14
CA GLY A 47 -19.86 8.78 15.46
C GLY A 47 -20.04 7.65 14.45
N LEU A 48 -19.03 7.44 13.59
CA LEU A 48 -19.02 6.38 12.59
C LEU A 48 -19.13 4.99 13.23
N ALA A 49 -18.39 4.75 14.32
CA ALA A 49 -18.45 3.48 15.05
C ALA A 49 -19.88 3.13 15.47
N ARG A 50 -20.61 4.10 16.03
CA ARG A 50 -22.02 3.92 16.43
C ARG A 50 -22.96 3.68 15.25
N ILE A 51 -22.71 4.34 14.10
CA ILE A 51 -23.48 4.11 12.88
C ILE A 51 -23.27 2.68 12.38
N VAL A 52 -22.01 2.24 12.30
CA VAL A 52 -21.62 0.88 11.88
C VAL A 52 -22.22 -0.17 12.81
N GLU A 53 -22.12 0.02 14.13
CA GLU A 53 -22.73 -0.85 15.14
C GLU A 53 -24.25 -0.95 14.97
N GLY A 54 -24.93 0.18 14.69
CA GLY A 54 -26.37 0.23 14.49
C GLY A 54 -26.85 -0.43 13.19
N LEU A 55 -26.04 -0.40 12.13
CA LEU A 55 -26.36 -1.05 10.84
C LEU A 55 -26.16 -2.57 10.89
N GLY A 56 -25.21 -3.06 11.69
CA GLY A 56 -24.82 -4.46 11.71
C GLY A 56 -24.05 -4.89 10.44
N HIS A 57 -23.73 -6.18 10.34
CA HIS A 57 -22.80 -6.69 9.32
C HIS A 57 -23.41 -6.87 7.92
N GLY A 58 -24.74 -6.92 7.81
CA GLY A 58 -25.43 -7.16 6.53
C GLY A 58 -25.34 -5.99 5.54
N PRO A 59 -25.73 -4.75 5.94
CA PRO A 59 -25.72 -3.59 5.04
C PRO A 59 -24.32 -3.06 4.71
N LEU A 60 -23.29 -3.42 5.50
CA LEU A 60 -21.94 -2.90 5.34
C LEU A 60 -21.33 -3.25 3.98
N GLY A 61 -21.60 -4.45 3.45
CA GLY A 61 -21.03 -4.87 2.17
C GLY A 61 -21.34 -3.91 1.01
N ALA A 62 -22.61 -3.50 0.87
CA ALA A 62 -23.03 -2.59 -0.20
C ALA A 62 -22.51 -1.15 -0.02
N VAL A 63 -22.20 -0.75 1.21
CA VAL A 63 -21.64 0.57 1.51
C VAL A 63 -20.13 0.60 1.26
N LEU A 64 -19.45 -0.55 1.39
CA LEU A 64 -18.02 -0.69 1.11
C LEU A 64 -17.70 -0.73 -0.39
N ASP A 65 -18.70 -0.90 -1.26
CA ASP A 65 -18.55 -0.69 -2.70
C ASP A 65 -18.24 0.78 -3.05
N ASP A 66 -18.52 1.72 -2.13
CA ASP A 66 -18.10 3.11 -2.24
C ASP A 66 -16.68 3.27 -1.65
N GLU A 67 -15.72 3.56 -2.53
CA GLU A 67 -14.29 3.70 -2.18
C GLU A 67 -14.03 4.77 -1.11
N LEU A 68 -14.78 5.88 -1.13
CA LEU A 68 -14.63 6.94 -0.13
C LEU A 68 -15.08 6.46 1.24
N VAL A 69 -16.20 5.72 1.30
CA VAL A 69 -16.70 5.17 2.55
C VAL A 69 -15.78 4.07 3.07
N ALA A 70 -15.30 3.17 2.20
CA ALA A 70 -14.34 2.15 2.56
C ALA A 70 -13.04 2.75 3.12
N SER A 71 -12.52 3.81 2.49
CA SER A 71 -11.35 4.55 2.96
C SER A 71 -11.58 5.22 4.32
N LEU A 72 -12.74 5.88 4.52
CA LEU A 72 -13.09 6.54 5.78
C LEU A 72 -13.22 5.53 6.93
N LEU A 73 -13.86 4.38 6.69
CA LEU A 73 -13.97 3.33 7.69
C LEU A 73 -12.60 2.73 8.01
N SER A 74 -11.73 2.56 7.02
CA SER A 74 -10.36 2.07 7.22
C SER A 74 -9.54 3.05 8.06
N LEU A 75 -9.62 4.35 7.78
CA LEU A 75 -8.93 5.41 8.54
C LEU A 75 -9.31 5.41 10.03
N HIS A 76 -10.56 5.05 10.36
CA HIS A 76 -11.04 4.94 11.74
C HIS A 76 -10.95 3.53 12.34
N GLY A 77 -10.35 2.56 11.64
CA GLY A 77 -10.24 1.18 12.14
C GLY A 77 -11.58 0.44 12.24
N LEU A 78 -12.58 0.87 11.46
CA LEU A 78 -13.94 0.35 11.44
C LEU A 78 -14.24 -0.53 10.22
N HIS A 79 -13.26 -0.70 9.33
CA HIS A 79 -13.40 -1.58 8.18
C HIS A 79 -13.48 -3.05 8.63
N PRO A 80 -14.42 -3.86 8.08
CA PRO A 80 -14.61 -5.24 8.55
C PRO A 80 -13.49 -6.19 8.14
N GLU A 81 -12.84 -5.95 7.00
CA GLU A 81 -11.60 -6.65 6.63
C GLU A 81 -10.44 -6.02 7.40
N ASP A 82 -9.52 -6.84 7.93
CA ASP A 82 -8.29 -6.36 8.56
C ASP A 82 -7.32 -5.73 7.55
N ALA A 83 -6.36 -4.96 8.06
CA ALA A 83 -5.38 -4.24 7.25
C ALA A 83 -4.61 -5.16 6.29
N ARG A 84 -4.19 -6.35 6.73
CA ARG A 84 -3.41 -7.26 5.88
C ARG A 84 -4.24 -7.83 4.74
N THR A 85 -5.51 -8.15 5.00
CA THR A 85 -6.45 -8.58 3.96
C THR A 85 -6.65 -7.50 2.90
N ARG A 86 -6.78 -6.24 3.33
CA ARG A 86 -6.92 -5.10 2.40
C ARG A 86 -5.64 -4.83 1.61
N ILE A 87 -4.49 -4.85 2.27
CA ILE A 87 -3.17 -4.74 1.62
C ILE A 87 -3.02 -5.83 0.56
N ALA A 88 -3.32 -7.09 0.90
CA ALA A 88 -3.23 -8.19 -0.06
C ALA A 88 -4.13 -7.95 -1.30
N ARG A 89 -5.38 -7.52 -1.09
CA ARG A 89 -6.28 -7.13 -2.20
C ARG A 89 -5.69 -6.00 -3.05
N ALA A 90 -5.06 -4.99 -2.44
CA ALA A 90 -4.42 -3.90 -3.15
C ALA A 90 -3.26 -4.39 -4.02
N LEU A 91 -2.44 -5.30 -3.49
CA LEU A 91 -1.31 -5.90 -4.22
C LEU A 91 -1.78 -6.84 -5.35
N ASP A 92 -2.93 -7.51 -5.18
CA ASP A 92 -3.53 -8.33 -6.25
C ASP A 92 -4.13 -7.48 -7.39
N ALA A 93 -4.39 -6.19 -7.14
CA ALA A 93 -4.96 -5.28 -8.12
C ALA A 93 -3.90 -4.59 -9.02
N VAL A 94 -2.61 -4.71 -8.70
CA VAL A 94 -1.52 -4.15 -9.52
C VAL A 94 -1.01 -5.18 -10.54
N ASP A 95 -0.68 -4.71 -11.74
CA ASP A 95 -0.23 -5.59 -12.83
C ASP A 95 1.17 -6.17 -12.61
N ASP A 96 2.04 -5.44 -11.90
CA ASP A 96 3.41 -5.87 -11.60
C ASP A 96 3.43 -6.70 -10.30
N PRO A 97 3.80 -8.00 -10.37
CA PRO A 97 3.74 -8.86 -9.20
C PRO A 97 4.76 -8.43 -8.15
N VAL A 98 4.30 -8.20 -6.93
CA VAL A 98 5.11 -7.90 -5.75
C VAL A 98 4.76 -8.86 -4.62
N GLU A 99 5.76 -9.29 -3.87
CA GLU A 99 5.63 -10.14 -2.70
C GLU A 99 5.62 -9.27 -1.44
N LEU A 100 4.60 -9.46 -0.58
CA LEU A 100 4.55 -8.84 0.73
C LEU A 100 5.59 -9.47 1.67
N VAL A 101 6.60 -8.71 2.07
CA VAL A 101 7.62 -9.14 3.04
C VAL A 101 7.15 -8.87 4.47
N GLY A 102 6.54 -7.71 4.69
CA GLY A 102 5.98 -7.36 5.99
C GLY A 102 5.33 -5.99 6.01
N PHE A 103 4.49 -5.77 7.01
CA PHE A 103 3.86 -4.49 7.29
C PHE A 103 4.09 -4.14 8.76
N ASP A 104 4.65 -2.96 9.00
CA ASP A 104 4.81 -2.42 10.35
C ASP A 104 3.62 -1.49 10.66
N GLU A 105 2.67 -2.01 11.45
CA GLU A 105 1.46 -1.28 11.83
C GLU A 105 1.74 -0.03 12.68
N ALA A 106 2.89 0.05 13.37
CA ALA A 106 3.23 1.19 14.20
C ALA A 106 3.76 2.36 13.37
N THR A 107 4.44 2.08 12.26
CA THR A 107 5.04 3.10 11.38
C THR A 107 4.25 3.31 10.09
N GLY A 108 3.39 2.37 9.71
CA GLY A 108 2.68 2.37 8.43
C GLY A 108 3.57 1.94 7.25
N VAL A 109 4.77 1.43 7.50
CA VAL A 109 5.73 1.08 6.44
C VAL A 109 5.48 -0.33 5.92
N LEU A 110 5.23 -0.41 4.61
CA LEU A 110 5.03 -1.64 3.86
C LEU A 110 6.33 -2.06 3.16
N ARG A 111 6.84 -3.25 3.48
CA ARG A 111 8.03 -3.84 2.85
C ARG A 111 7.60 -4.83 1.78
N LEU A 112 8.01 -4.55 0.55
CA LEU A 112 7.67 -5.33 -0.63
C LEU A 112 8.93 -5.82 -1.34
N ARG A 113 8.82 -6.95 -2.01
CA ARG A 113 9.87 -7.47 -2.89
C ARG A 113 9.33 -7.63 -4.30
N PRO A 114 10.07 -7.25 -5.36
CA PRO A 114 9.66 -7.56 -6.72
C PRO A 114 9.48 -9.08 -6.90
N GLY A 115 8.35 -9.49 -7.46
CA GLY A 115 8.09 -10.87 -7.83
C GLY A 115 9.05 -11.35 -8.92
N ALA A 116 9.23 -12.66 -9.00
CA ALA A 116 10.04 -13.25 -10.08
C ALA A 116 9.33 -13.01 -11.42
N ALA A 117 9.74 -11.96 -12.14
CA ALA A 117 9.18 -11.63 -13.44
C ALA A 117 9.31 -12.83 -14.40
N THR A 118 8.17 -13.35 -14.88
CA THR A 118 8.15 -14.25 -16.03
C THR A 118 8.44 -13.45 -17.28
N GLY A 119 9.72 -13.27 -17.60
CA GLY A 119 10.18 -12.82 -18.91
C GLY A 119 10.04 -11.31 -19.18
N GLY A 120 11.16 -10.62 -19.02
CA GLY A 120 11.60 -9.51 -19.87
C GLY A 120 10.70 -8.28 -20.00
N CYS A 121 11.13 -7.17 -19.39
CA CYS A 121 11.29 -5.93 -20.16
C CYS A 121 12.34 -5.04 -19.49
N GLY A 122 13.31 -4.59 -20.29
CA GLY A 122 14.24 -3.53 -19.90
C GLY A 122 13.51 -2.19 -19.92
N CYS A 123 12.65 -1.95 -18.94
CA CYS A 123 12.05 -0.63 -18.73
C CYS A 123 13.09 0.27 -18.07
N GLY A 124 13.48 1.35 -18.76
CA GLY A 124 14.30 2.40 -18.18
C GLY A 124 13.65 3.01 -16.94
N SER A 125 14.40 3.80 -16.18
CA SER A 125 14.00 4.39 -14.90
C SER A 125 12.60 5.01 -14.86
N GLY A 126 12.10 5.56 -15.98
CA GLY A 126 10.75 6.12 -16.07
C GLY A 126 9.61 5.11 -15.89
N GLY A 127 9.76 3.85 -16.36
CA GLY A 127 8.72 2.83 -16.19
C GLY A 127 8.60 2.33 -14.75
N GLN A 128 9.71 2.34 -14.00
CA GLN A 128 9.73 1.95 -12.58
C GLN A 128 9.09 3.01 -11.69
N ASP A 129 9.30 4.29 -11.99
CA ASP A 129 8.70 5.40 -11.24
C ASP A 129 7.17 5.43 -11.42
N ASP A 130 6.67 5.17 -12.63
CA ASP A 130 5.23 5.13 -12.89
C ASP A 130 4.57 3.91 -12.24
N ALA A 131 5.19 2.72 -12.31
CA ALA A 131 4.70 1.53 -11.62
C ALA A 131 4.63 1.72 -10.10
N ARG A 132 5.65 2.36 -9.51
CA ARG A 132 5.67 2.69 -8.07
C ARG A 132 4.53 3.64 -7.69
N ARG A 133 4.27 4.68 -8.50
CA ARG A 133 3.16 5.61 -8.24
C ARG A 133 1.81 4.90 -8.33
N THR A 134 1.60 4.07 -9.35
CA THR A 134 0.36 3.29 -9.48
C THR A 134 0.13 2.36 -8.29
N LEU A 135 1.20 1.73 -7.78
CA LEU A 135 1.15 0.94 -6.56
C LEU A 135 0.79 1.79 -5.34
N GLU A 136 1.43 2.94 -5.15
CA GLU A 136 1.14 3.86 -4.04
C GLU A 136 -0.30 4.39 -4.09
N ASP A 137 -0.79 4.75 -5.28
CA ASP A 137 -2.18 5.20 -5.48
C ASP A 137 -3.18 4.08 -5.18
N THR A 138 -2.87 2.84 -5.59
CA THR A 138 -3.72 1.67 -5.33
C THR A 138 -3.74 1.36 -3.82
N LEU A 139 -2.59 1.39 -3.15
CA LEU A 139 -2.50 1.22 -1.70
C LEU A 139 -3.24 2.33 -0.96
N ALA A 140 -3.17 3.59 -1.40
CA ALA A 140 -3.91 4.68 -0.78
C ALA A 140 -5.44 4.48 -0.87
N CYS A 141 -5.94 3.81 -1.92
CA CYS A 141 -7.36 3.47 -2.06
C CYS A 141 -7.80 2.34 -1.13
N PHE A 142 -7.05 1.23 -1.10
CA PHE A 142 -7.47 0.01 -0.40
C PHE A 142 -6.92 -0.11 1.03
N ALA A 143 -5.75 0.44 1.30
CA ALA A 143 -5.01 0.31 2.55
C ALA A 143 -4.40 1.68 2.98
N PRO A 144 -5.23 2.67 3.33
CA PRO A 144 -4.77 4.02 3.69
C PRO A 144 -3.85 4.08 4.93
N GLU A 145 -3.79 3.00 5.72
CA GLU A 145 -2.81 2.82 6.80
C GLU A 145 -1.36 2.67 6.31
N VAL A 146 -1.14 2.41 5.02
CA VAL A 146 0.18 2.35 4.42
C VAL A 146 0.65 3.77 4.10
N THR A 147 1.58 4.27 4.91
CA THR A 147 2.14 5.63 4.78
C THR A 147 3.45 5.67 4.00
N GLY A 148 4.06 4.51 3.75
CA GLY A 148 5.30 4.40 2.99
C GLY A 148 5.54 2.99 2.46
N VAL A 149 6.23 2.91 1.32
CA VAL A 149 6.60 1.65 0.66
C VAL A 149 8.12 1.55 0.55
N GLU A 150 8.67 0.46 1.06
CA GLU A 150 10.09 0.11 0.95
C GLU A 150 10.26 -1.11 0.04
N MET A 151 11.04 -0.96 -1.03
CA MET A 151 11.33 -2.03 -1.98
C MET A 151 12.63 -2.75 -1.59
N GLU A 152 12.53 -4.01 -1.22
CA GLU A 152 13.68 -4.90 -1.04
C GLU A 152 14.23 -5.37 -2.40
N PRO A 153 15.55 -5.65 -2.49
CA PRO A 153 16.13 -6.23 -3.70
C PRO A 153 15.52 -7.60 -3.99
N ALA A 154 15.39 -7.94 -5.27
CA ALA A 154 14.91 -9.25 -5.70
C ALA A 154 15.75 -10.37 -5.08
N ALA A 155 15.10 -11.48 -4.72
CA ALA A 155 15.78 -12.63 -4.17
C ALA A 155 16.84 -13.13 -5.16
N ALA A 156 18.04 -13.45 -4.66
CA ALA A 156 19.11 -13.96 -5.50
C ALA A 156 18.63 -15.22 -6.23
N PRO A 157 18.82 -15.33 -7.56
CA PRO A 157 18.41 -16.53 -8.29
C PRO A 157 19.11 -17.76 -7.69
N PRO A 158 18.43 -18.92 -7.61
CA PRO A 158 19.07 -20.14 -7.14
C PRO A 158 20.31 -20.43 -7.99
N PRO A 159 21.40 -20.93 -7.40
CA PRO A 159 22.64 -21.16 -8.13
C PRO A 159 22.35 -22.07 -9.32
N ALA A 160 22.73 -21.62 -10.52
CA ALA A 160 22.56 -22.38 -11.75
C ALA A 160 23.20 -23.76 -11.57
N LEU A 161 22.38 -24.81 -11.59
CA LEU A 161 22.86 -26.18 -11.52
C LEU A 161 23.67 -26.45 -12.79
N LEU A 162 24.99 -26.42 -12.67
CA LEU A 162 25.89 -26.80 -13.76
C LEU A 162 25.71 -28.30 -14.03
N GLN A 163 25.04 -28.62 -15.13
CA GLN A 163 24.95 -30.00 -15.60
C GLN A 163 26.33 -30.45 -16.09
N ILE A 164 27.02 -31.25 -15.29
CA ILE A 164 28.25 -31.92 -15.71
C ILE A 164 27.86 -33.05 -16.64
N GLY A 165 27.90 -32.80 -17.95
CA GLY A 165 27.73 -33.84 -18.97
C GLY A 165 28.83 -34.89 -18.83
N THR A 166 28.44 -36.16 -18.78
CA THR A 166 29.38 -37.28 -18.78
C THR A 166 30.10 -37.37 -20.11
N ARG A 167 31.44 -37.39 -20.05
CA ARG A 167 32.34 -37.53 -21.20
C ARG A 167 31.99 -38.78 -22.02
N PRO A 168 31.70 -38.69 -23.33
CA PRO A 168 31.41 -39.87 -24.14
C PRO A 168 32.65 -40.78 -24.25
N PRO A 169 32.47 -42.12 -24.25
CA PRO A 169 33.57 -43.07 -24.27
C PRO A 169 34.32 -43.01 -25.61
N SER A 170 35.65 -42.94 -25.53
CA SER A 170 36.54 -42.97 -26.70
C SER A 170 36.60 -44.40 -27.26
N PRO A 171 36.37 -44.62 -28.57
CA PRO A 171 36.47 -45.96 -29.14
C PRO A 171 37.93 -46.43 -29.17
N ALA A 172 38.19 -47.57 -28.54
CA ALA A 172 39.47 -48.27 -28.60
C ALA A 172 39.74 -48.72 -30.05
N ARG A 173 40.91 -48.34 -30.60
CA ARG A 173 41.40 -48.89 -31.87
C ARG A 173 42.00 -50.26 -31.60
N VAL A 174 41.45 -51.28 -32.26
CA VAL A 174 42.06 -52.61 -32.35
C VAL A 174 42.88 -52.65 -33.64
N SER A 175 44.12 -53.15 -33.54
CA SER A 175 45.09 -53.34 -34.64
C SER A 175 44.68 -54.42 -35.62
#